data_AF-A0A7S1FNZ5-F1
#
_entry.id   AF-A0A7S1FNZ5-F1
#
_cell.length_a   1.000
_cell.length_b   1.000
_cell.length_c   1.000
_cell.angle_alpha   90.00
_cell.angle_beta   90.00
_cell.angle_gamma   90.00
#
_symmetry.space_group_name_H-M   'P 1'
#
loop_
_entity.id
_entity.type
_entity.pdbx_description
1 polymer ?
#
loop_
_entity_poly.entity_id
_entity_poly.type
_entity_poly.pdbx_seq_one_letter_code
_entity_poly.pdbx_strand_id
1 'polypeptide(L)'
;EPRPSRYWTRPPADPDRRDLLERKRAVLERTLAAHTKLLDMLPPGDAPEARRRRKEALERTAEARRKLNDCLRETVAARKRRREGEEGRRYRVDFRTRTVRCRGREGAAVPPAEAVETYFRQYGAVAEVQVEAADGDGAGPAACVTFADRVGAEKAMAAPLAVVEGITLDLSWHERAAAAGEEGAEERKEEDASGGDPADPEGAARGTEEGMPITKA
;
A
#
# COMPACT_ATOMS: atom_id res chain seq x y z
N GLU A 1 -15.12 1.36 -29.89
CA GLU A 1 -14.17 2.49 -29.88
C GLU A 1 -13.05 2.22 -28.88
N PRO A 2 -11.77 2.20 -29.29
CA PRO A 2 -10.66 1.97 -28.37
C PRO A 2 -10.38 3.22 -27.52
N ARG A 3 -10.32 3.05 -26.19
CA ARG A 3 -10.02 4.13 -25.25
C ARG A 3 -8.57 4.61 -25.44
N PRO A 4 -8.30 5.93 -25.44
CA PRO A 4 -6.95 6.43 -25.59
C PRO A 4 -6.07 5.98 -24.42
N SER A 5 -4.98 5.31 -24.77
CA SER A 5 -3.87 4.98 -23.87
C SER A 5 -3.46 6.23 -23.10
N ARG A 6 -3.58 6.19 -21.77
CA ARG A 6 -3.00 7.19 -20.87
C ARG A 6 -1.49 7.01 -20.91
N TYR A 7 -0.84 7.66 -21.88
CA TYR A 7 0.60 7.81 -21.89
C TYR A 7 1.02 8.47 -20.57
N TRP A 8 1.88 7.80 -19.82
CA TRP A 8 2.57 8.37 -18.67
C TRP A 8 3.42 9.53 -19.17
N THR A 9 2.88 10.75 -19.18
CA THR A 9 3.68 11.96 -19.35
C THR A 9 4.69 12.00 -18.23
N ARG A 10 5.95 11.72 -18.57
CA ARG A 10 7.10 11.85 -17.68
C ARG A 10 7.00 13.25 -17.05
N PRO A 11 6.89 13.37 -15.72
CA PRO A 11 6.74 14.68 -15.09
C PRO A 11 7.88 15.59 -15.56
N PRO A 12 7.59 16.86 -15.87
CA PRO A 12 8.59 17.80 -16.36
C PRO A 12 9.77 17.80 -15.38
N ALA A 13 10.99 17.79 -15.92
CA ALA A 13 12.19 17.76 -15.11
C ALA A 13 12.18 18.97 -14.16
N ASP A 14 12.02 18.68 -12.88
CA ASP A 14 11.95 19.67 -11.82
C ASP A 14 13.23 20.54 -11.86
N PRO A 15 13.14 21.85 -12.16
CA PRO A 15 14.32 22.72 -12.30
C PRO A 15 15.18 22.70 -11.04
N ASP A 16 14.57 22.56 -9.86
CA ASP A 16 15.25 22.49 -8.56
C ASP A 16 16.17 21.26 -8.44
N ARG A 17 15.86 20.19 -9.16
CA ARG A 17 16.69 18.98 -9.18
C ARG A 17 17.99 19.19 -9.97
N ARG A 18 17.98 20.03 -11.00
CA ARG A 18 19.17 20.36 -11.79
C ARG A 18 20.15 21.19 -10.95
N ASP A 19 19.63 22.19 -10.24
CA ASP A 19 20.41 23.03 -9.33
C ASP A 19 21.03 22.21 -8.19
N LEU A 20 20.30 21.24 -7.65
CA LEU A 20 20.84 20.34 -6.62
C LEU A 20 22.02 19.50 -7.14
N LEU A 21 21.95 19.01 -8.38
CA LEU A 21 23.02 18.22 -8.99
C LEU A 21 24.27 19.07 -9.28
N GLU A 22 24.08 20.31 -9.76
CA GLU A 22 25.18 21.25 -9.99
C GLU A 22 25.87 21.66 -8.68
N ARG A 23 25.09 21.95 -7.62
CA ARG A 23 25.64 22.19 -6.28
C ARG A 23 26.43 21.00 -5.75
N LYS A 24 25.92 19.78 -5.92
CA LYS A 24 26.63 18.55 -5.53
C LYS A 24 27.92 18.35 -6.32
N ARG A 25 27.90 18.61 -7.63
CA ARG A 25 29.10 18.55 -8.48
C ARG A 25 30.17 19.53 -8.01
N ALA A 26 29.80 20.78 -7.74
CA ALA A 26 30.74 21.80 -7.26
C ALA A 26 31.39 21.41 -5.92
N VAL A 27 30.63 20.80 -5.00
CA VAL A 27 31.18 20.29 -3.73
C VAL A 27 32.20 19.17 -3.98
N LEU A 28 31.88 18.22 -4.86
CA LEU A 28 32.78 17.10 -5.21
C LEU A 28 34.07 17.58 -5.87
N GLU A 29 33.99 18.55 -6.78
CA GLU A 29 35.17 19.15 -7.43
C GLU A 29 36.10 19.82 -6.41
N ARG A 30 35.55 20.55 -5.42
CA ARG A 30 36.35 21.13 -4.33
C ARG A 30 36.99 20.06 -3.44
N THR A 31 36.27 18.98 -3.14
CA THR A 31 36.82 17.89 -2.32
C THR A 31 37.94 17.16 -3.04
N LEU A 32 37.77 16.92 -4.34
CA LEU A 32 38.82 16.34 -5.18
C LEU A 32 40.06 17.23 -5.23
N ALA A 33 39.90 18.53 -5.48
CA ALA A 33 41.02 19.48 -5.47
C ALA A 33 41.76 19.52 -4.12
N ALA A 34 41.02 19.49 -3.00
CA ALA A 34 41.61 19.44 -1.66
C ALA A 34 42.38 18.13 -1.42
N HIS A 35 41.84 16.98 -1.84
CA HIS A 35 42.52 15.69 -1.73
C HIS A 35 43.77 15.63 -2.61
N THR A 36 43.73 16.15 -3.84
CA THR A 36 44.91 16.23 -4.71
C THR A 36 46.00 17.08 -4.05
N LYS A 37 45.65 18.25 -3.49
CA LYS A 37 46.62 19.09 -2.78
C LYS A 37 47.21 18.42 -1.53
N LEU A 38 46.43 17.63 -0.80
CA LEU A 38 46.93 16.80 0.31
C LEU A 38 47.87 15.69 -0.16
N LEU A 39 47.64 15.13 -1.36
CA LEU A 39 48.54 14.17 -1.97
C LEU A 39 49.87 14.80 -2.41
N ASP A 40 49.85 16.03 -2.93
CA ASP A 40 51.06 16.77 -3.32
C ASP A 40 51.92 17.19 -2.11
N MET A 41 51.30 17.35 -0.93
CA MET A 41 52.01 17.70 0.32
C MET A 41 52.64 16.48 1.03
N LEU A 42 52.41 15.25 0.56
CA LEU A 42 53.08 14.08 1.11
C LEU A 42 54.54 14.04 0.63
N PRO A 43 55.53 13.86 1.52
CA PRO A 43 56.93 13.86 1.14
C PRO A 43 57.21 12.75 0.10
N PRO A 44 57.99 13.04 -0.95
CA PRO A 44 58.35 12.05 -1.96
C PRO A 44 59.35 11.06 -1.36
N GLY A 45 58.88 10.03 -0.67
CA GLY A 45 59.81 9.17 0.07
C GLY A 45 59.29 7.86 0.64
N ASP A 46 58.07 7.43 0.33
CA ASP A 46 57.70 6.06 0.69
C ASP A 46 58.52 5.09 -0.16
N ALA A 47 59.35 4.29 0.51
CA ALA A 47 60.01 3.13 -0.08
C ALA A 47 58.98 2.30 -0.87
N PRO A 48 59.36 1.66 -1.99
CA PRO A 48 58.43 0.94 -2.85
C PRO A 48 57.57 -0.09 -2.11
N GLU A 49 58.09 -0.67 -1.03
CA GLU A 49 57.34 -1.57 -0.15
C GLU A 49 56.25 -0.87 0.66
N ALA A 50 56.51 0.32 1.21
CA ALA A 50 55.52 1.12 1.93
C ALA A 50 54.35 1.52 1.00
N ARG A 51 54.66 1.86 -0.26
CA ARG A 51 53.63 2.13 -1.29
C ARG A 51 52.77 0.91 -1.59
N ARG A 52 53.38 -0.28 -1.71
CA ARG A 52 52.64 -1.54 -1.91
C ARG A 52 51.72 -1.85 -0.74
N ARG A 53 52.23 -1.77 0.50
CA ARG A 53 51.43 -2.00 1.72
C ARG A 53 50.26 -1.01 1.84
N ARG A 54 50.49 0.27 1.53
CA ARG A 54 49.44 1.28 1.52
C ARG A 54 48.39 1.02 0.44
N LYS A 55 48.81 0.61 -0.76
CA LYS A 55 47.90 0.22 -1.85
C LYS A 55 47.03 -0.98 -1.44
N GLU A 56 47.62 -2.02 -0.89
CA GLU A 56 46.89 -3.20 -0.39
C GLU A 56 45.90 -2.83 0.73
N ALA A 57 46.30 -1.95 1.67
CA ALA A 57 45.40 -1.46 2.71
C ALA A 57 44.21 -0.67 2.14
N LEU A 58 44.46 0.18 1.14
CA LEU A 58 43.40 0.90 0.42
C LEU A 58 42.47 -0.04 -0.35
N GLU A 59 43.00 -1.08 -0.98
CA GLU A 59 42.20 -2.11 -1.67
C GLU A 59 41.32 -2.89 -0.69
N ARG A 60 41.86 -3.31 0.47
CA ARG A 60 41.10 -3.99 1.53
C ARG A 60 39.98 -3.11 2.09
N THR A 61 40.28 -1.84 2.37
CA THR A 61 39.26 -0.89 2.85
C THR A 61 38.19 -0.60 1.80
N ALA A 62 38.55 -0.49 0.52
CA ALA A 62 37.61 -0.33 -0.57
C ALA A 62 36.71 -1.57 -0.76
N GLU A 63 37.27 -2.77 -0.60
CA GLU A 63 36.50 -4.02 -0.62
C GLU A 63 35.53 -4.12 0.56
N ALA A 64 35.98 -3.83 1.78
CA ALA A 64 35.12 -3.81 2.97
C ALA A 64 33.96 -2.80 2.80
N ARG A 65 34.24 -1.61 2.24
CA ARG A 65 33.21 -0.60 1.95
C ARG A 65 32.22 -1.05 0.87
N ARG A 66 32.66 -1.82 -0.13
CA ARG A 66 31.75 -2.42 -1.14
C ARG A 66 30.80 -3.42 -0.48
N LYS A 67 31.35 -4.38 0.29
CA LYS A 67 30.56 -5.38 1.02
C LYS A 67 29.52 -4.75 1.95
N LEU A 68 29.89 -3.69 2.67
CA LEU A 68 28.96 -2.96 3.54
C LEU A 68 27.82 -2.30 2.74
N ASN A 69 28.13 -1.64 1.61
CA ASN A 69 27.12 -1.03 0.76
C ASN A 69 26.16 -2.07 0.15
N ASP A 70 26.67 -3.24 -0.23
CA ASP A 70 25.84 -4.32 -0.78
C ASP A 70 24.88 -4.87 0.29
N CYS A 71 25.38 -5.11 1.51
CA CYS A 71 24.53 -5.48 2.65
C CYS A 71 23.45 -4.42 2.97
N LEU A 72 23.80 -3.13 2.90
CA LEU A 72 22.83 -2.04 3.07
C LEU A 72 21.77 -2.02 1.95
N ARG A 73 22.18 -2.25 0.71
CA ARG A 73 21.23 -2.35 -0.42
C ARG A 73 20.28 -3.54 -0.25
N GLU A 74 20.79 -4.69 0.18
CA GLU A 74 19.99 -5.88 0.42
C GLU A 74 18.99 -5.68 1.57
N THR A 75 19.41 -5.08 2.68
CA THR A 75 18.51 -4.78 3.81
C THR A 75 17.44 -3.75 3.45
N VAL A 76 17.77 -2.71 2.69
CA VAL A 76 16.79 -1.76 2.16
C VAL A 76 15.83 -2.44 1.18
N ALA A 77 16.34 -3.28 0.27
CA ALA A 77 15.50 -4.03 -0.66
C ALA A 77 14.58 -5.02 0.06
N ALA A 78 15.06 -5.69 1.10
CA ALA A 78 14.27 -6.60 1.94
C ALA A 78 13.16 -5.84 2.69
N ARG A 79 13.47 -4.68 3.27
CA ARG A 79 12.46 -3.81 3.89
C ARG A 79 11.43 -3.33 2.89
N LYS A 80 11.87 -2.94 1.69
CA LYS A 80 10.98 -2.53 0.60
C LYS A 80 10.07 -3.69 0.18
N ARG A 81 10.59 -4.90 -0.03
CA ARG A 81 9.78 -6.10 -0.33
C ARG A 81 8.79 -6.43 0.78
N ARG A 82 9.18 -6.30 2.05
CA ARG A 82 8.25 -6.48 3.19
C ARG A 82 7.15 -5.41 3.16
N ARG A 83 7.52 -4.15 2.95
CA ARG A 83 6.58 -3.04 2.84
C ARG A 83 5.63 -3.23 1.66
N GLU A 84 6.11 -3.57 0.47
CA GLU A 84 5.27 -3.81 -0.71
C GLU A 84 4.41 -5.07 -0.54
N GLY A 85 4.92 -6.11 0.11
CA GLY A 85 4.17 -7.33 0.44
C GLY A 85 3.11 -7.13 1.52
N GLU A 86 3.36 -6.25 2.49
CA GLU A 86 2.41 -5.88 3.54
C GLU A 86 1.40 -4.83 3.04
N GLU A 87 1.83 -3.79 2.31
CA GLU A 87 0.95 -2.78 1.70
C GLU A 87 0.05 -3.40 0.63
N GLY A 88 0.55 -4.36 -0.16
CA GLY A 88 -0.25 -5.09 -1.14
C GLY A 88 -1.31 -6.02 -0.52
N ARG A 89 -1.14 -6.42 0.75
CA ARG A 89 -2.16 -7.18 1.51
C ARG A 89 -3.06 -6.29 2.36
N ARG A 90 -2.59 -5.12 2.81
CA ARG A 90 -3.35 -4.22 3.69
C ARG A 90 -4.43 -3.40 2.99
N TYR A 91 -4.46 -3.35 1.66
CA TYR A 91 -5.43 -2.53 0.93
C TYR A 91 -5.96 -3.17 -0.35
N ARG A 92 -6.27 -4.47 -0.34
CA ARG A 92 -7.34 -4.94 -1.21
C ARG A 92 -8.68 -4.70 -0.53
N VAL A 93 -8.97 -3.42 -0.22
CA VAL A 93 -10.32 -3.01 0.17
C VAL A 93 -11.23 -3.52 -0.94
N ASP A 94 -12.06 -4.51 -0.62
CA ASP A 94 -12.97 -5.09 -1.60
C ASP A 94 -13.76 -3.94 -2.25
N PHE A 95 -14.05 -4.07 -3.55
CA PHE A 95 -14.85 -3.07 -4.26
C PHE A 95 -16.29 -2.94 -3.68
N ARG A 96 -16.61 -3.71 -2.66
CA ARG A 96 -17.91 -3.72 -1.98
C ARG A 96 -17.87 -3.08 -0.59
N THR A 97 -16.71 -2.64 -0.11
CA THR A 97 -16.58 -2.07 1.22
C THR A 97 -17.36 -0.76 1.31
N ARG A 98 -18.36 -0.74 2.19
CA ARG A 98 -19.23 0.41 2.49
C ARG A 98 -18.99 0.96 3.89
N THR A 99 -18.01 0.42 4.61
CA THR A 99 -17.74 0.75 6.01
C THR A 99 -16.44 1.54 6.16
N VAL A 100 -16.54 2.64 6.88
CA VAL A 100 -15.42 3.52 7.24
C VAL A 100 -15.20 3.44 8.73
N ARG A 101 -13.95 3.21 9.15
CA ARG A 101 -13.54 3.26 10.55
C ARG A 101 -12.95 4.63 10.88
N CYS A 102 -13.44 5.20 11.96
CA CYS A 102 -13.11 6.51 12.49
C CYS A 102 -12.40 6.33 13.83
N ARG A 103 -11.23 6.94 14.01
CA ARG A 103 -10.53 7.01 15.29
C ARG A 103 -10.25 8.45 15.68
N GLY A 104 -10.34 8.76 16.97
CA GLY A 104 -9.92 10.07 17.46
C GLY A 104 -8.41 10.24 17.27
N ARG A 105 -8.02 11.34 16.64
CA ARG A 105 -6.61 11.71 16.49
C ARG A 105 -6.01 12.01 17.87
N GLU A 106 -4.72 11.74 18.03
CA GLU A 106 -3.99 11.97 19.31
C GLU A 106 -4.57 11.21 20.52
N GLY A 107 -5.27 10.10 20.27
CA GLY A 107 -5.88 9.30 21.34
C GLY A 107 -7.13 9.93 21.96
N ALA A 108 -7.70 10.95 21.31
CA ALA A 108 -8.98 11.50 21.71
C ALA A 108 -10.07 10.40 21.70
N ALA A 109 -10.98 10.47 22.66
CA ALA A 109 -12.14 9.59 22.68
C ALA A 109 -13.00 9.83 21.44
N VAL A 110 -13.59 8.77 20.91
CA VAL A 110 -14.50 8.89 19.77
C VAL A 110 -15.81 9.54 20.26
N PRO A 111 -16.37 10.52 19.53
CA PRO A 111 -17.67 11.10 19.85
C PRO A 111 -18.80 10.04 19.93
N PRO A 112 -19.92 10.36 20.60
CA PRO A 112 -21.07 9.45 20.66
C PRO A 112 -21.59 9.12 19.25
N ALA A 113 -22.18 7.92 19.12
CA ALA A 113 -22.65 7.38 17.84
C ALA A 113 -23.59 8.34 17.09
N GLU A 114 -24.47 9.06 17.81
CA GLU A 114 -25.42 10.02 17.25
C GLU A 114 -24.73 11.22 16.59
N ALA A 115 -23.64 11.73 17.20
CA ALA A 115 -22.87 12.84 16.65
C ALA A 115 -22.09 12.40 15.40
N VAL A 116 -21.52 11.20 15.45
CA VAL A 116 -20.83 10.58 14.30
C VAL A 116 -21.82 10.39 13.15
N GLU A 117 -22.99 9.79 13.41
CA GLU A 117 -24.01 9.55 12.40
C GLU A 117 -24.48 10.87 11.75
N THR A 118 -24.82 11.87 12.58
CA THR A 118 -25.28 13.18 12.12
C THR A 118 -24.27 13.83 11.19
N TYR A 119 -22.98 13.76 11.54
CA TYR A 119 -21.91 14.29 10.70
C TYR A 119 -21.79 13.53 9.38
N PHE A 120 -21.80 12.19 9.39
CA PHE A 120 -21.57 11.40 8.17
C PHE A 120 -22.76 11.37 7.20
N ARG A 121 -23.97 11.70 7.65
CA ARG A 121 -25.17 11.84 6.80
C ARG A 121 -25.00 12.87 5.67
N GLN A 122 -24.11 13.85 5.82
CA GLN A 122 -23.83 14.82 4.75
C GLN A 122 -23.16 14.20 3.51
N TYR A 123 -22.51 13.04 3.65
CA TYR A 123 -21.82 12.35 2.55
C TYR A 123 -22.71 11.30 1.87
N GLY A 124 -23.67 10.74 2.59
CA GLY A 124 -24.64 9.76 2.10
C GLY A 124 -25.49 9.16 3.22
N ALA A 125 -26.45 8.31 2.85
CA ALA A 125 -27.27 7.61 3.84
C ALA A 125 -26.42 6.64 4.67
N VAL A 126 -26.48 6.77 5.99
CA VAL A 126 -25.80 5.90 6.96
C VAL A 126 -26.76 4.76 7.31
N ALA A 127 -26.29 3.52 7.19
CA ALA A 127 -27.05 2.32 7.52
C ALA A 127 -26.88 1.92 8.99
N GLU A 128 -25.65 2.02 9.51
CA GLU A 128 -25.31 1.61 10.88
C GLU A 128 -24.08 2.37 11.39
N VAL A 129 -24.08 2.72 12.67
CA VAL A 129 -22.90 3.21 13.38
C VAL A 129 -22.65 2.33 14.60
N GLN A 130 -21.47 1.73 14.67
CA GLN A 130 -21.06 0.88 15.78
C GLN A 130 -19.84 1.49 16.45
N VAL A 131 -19.92 1.75 17.76
CA VAL A 131 -18.78 2.24 18.54
C VAL A 131 -18.11 1.04 19.21
N GLU A 132 -16.87 0.77 18.83
CA GLU A 132 -16.02 -0.25 19.40
C GLU A 132 -15.29 0.32 20.62
N ALA A 133 -15.36 -0.40 21.74
CA ALA A 133 -14.49 -0.14 22.87
C ALA A 133 -13.02 -0.37 22.47
N ALA A 134 -12.10 0.21 23.23
CA ALA A 134 -10.68 -0.04 23.02
C ALA A 134 -10.40 -1.53 23.21
N ASP A 135 -10.10 -2.23 22.12
CA ASP A 135 -9.58 -3.59 22.20
C ASP A 135 -8.21 -3.50 22.87
N GLY A 136 -7.98 -4.32 23.90
CA GLY A 136 -6.78 -4.30 24.76
C GLY A 136 -5.42 -4.46 24.05
N ASP A 137 -5.42 -4.52 22.72
CA ASP A 137 -4.25 -4.56 21.83
C ASP A 137 -3.64 -3.16 21.57
N GLY A 138 -3.90 -2.19 22.46
CA GLY A 138 -3.40 -0.81 22.34
C GLY A 138 -4.10 0.02 21.26
N ALA A 139 -5.14 -0.51 20.62
CA ALA A 139 -6.02 0.25 19.75
C ALA A 139 -7.00 1.05 20.61
N GLY A 140 -6.91 2.39 20.53
CA GLY A 140 -7.92 3.27 21.15
C GLY A 140 -9.34 3.00 20.61
N PRO A 141 -10.38 3.52 21.29
CA PRO A 141 -11.77 3.35 20.84
C PRO A 141 -11.93 3.81 19.39
N ALA A 142 -12.82 3.15 18.66
CA ALA A 142 -13.09 3.44 17.25
C ALA A 142 -14.60 3.44 16.98
N ALA A 143 -15.05 4.18 15.99
CA ALA A 143 -16.41 4.02 15.45
C ALA A 143 -16.34 3.49 14.02
N CYS A 144 -17.18 2.51 13.70
CA CYS A 144 -17.36 1.97 12.37
C CYS A 144 -18.70 2.49 11.82
N VAL A 145 -18.64 3.23 10.71
CA VAL A 145 -19.79 3.81 10.02
C VAL A 145 -20.02 3.05 8.73
N THR A 146 -21.14 2.33 8.64
CA THR A 146 -21.55 1.61 7.44
C THR A 146 -22.54 2.48 6.66
N PHE A 147 -22.22 2.82 5.42
CA PHE A 147 -23.11 3.54 4.52
C PHE A 147 -24.04 2.57 3.78
N ALA A 148 -25.23 3.04 3.43
CA ALA A 148 -26.14 2.31 2.54
C ALA A 148 -25.46 2.03 1.19
N ASP A 149 -24.75 3.04 0.67
CA ASP A 149 -24.09 3.01 -0.63
C ASP A 149 -22.60 3.31 -0.54
N ARG A 150 -21.82 2.67 -1.42
CA ARG A 150 -20.37 2.89 -1.51
C ARG A 150 -20.00 4.33 -1.85
N VAL A 151 -20.82 5.00 -2.65
CA VAL A 151 -20.59 6.41 -3.04
C VAL A 151 -20.54 7.32 -1.81
N GLY A 152 -21.34 7.04 -0.78
CA GLY A 152 -21.31 7.79 0.49
C GLY A 152 -19.99 7.58 1.24
N ALA A 153 -19.55 6.34 1.34
CA ALA A 153 -18.28 5.99 1.99
C ALA A 153 -17.07 6.60 1.27
N GLU A 154 -17.04 6.60 -0.07
CA GLU A 154 -15.97 7.23 -0.84
C GLU A 154 -15.92 8.74 -0.67
N LYS A 155 -17.08 9.41 -0.65
CA LYS A 155 -17.16 10.85 -0.36
C LYS A 155 -16.64 11.18 1.03
N ALA A 156 -16.99 10.37 2.03
CA ALA A 156 -16.48 10.52 3.39
C ALA A 156 -14.94 10.33 3.46
N MET A 157 -14.41 9.30 2.79
CA MET A 157 -12.96 9.02 2.75
C MET A 157 -12.16 10.07 1.96
N ALA A 158 -12.78 10.72 0.99
CA ALA A 158 -12.16 11.80 0.22
C ALA A 158 -12.16 13.15 0.99
N ALA A 159 -12.87 13.24 2.11
CA ALA A 159 -12.88 14.45 2.92
C ALA A 159 -11.49 14.71 3.52
N PRO A 160 -10.96 15.94 3.42
CA PRO A 160 -9.60 16.25 3.88
C PRO A 160 -9.45 16.20 5.40
N LEU A 161 -10.55 16.46 6.14
CA LEU A 161 -10.57 16.47 7.59
C LEU A 161 -12.00 16.20 8.08
N ALA A 162 -12.17 15.20 8.93
CA ALA A 162 -13.43 14.96 9.63
C ALA A 162 -13.34 15.52 11.05
N VAL A 163 -14.19 16.50 11.38
CA VAL A 163 -14.25 17.12 12.71
C VAL A 163 -15.66 16.98 13.25
N VAL A 164 -15.80 16.26 14.37
CA VAL A 164 -17.08 15.98 15.01
C VAL A 164 -16.98 16.42 16.47
N GLU A 165 -17.82 17.37 16.87
CA GLU A 165 -17.80 17.97 18.22
C GLU A 165 -16.41 18.50 18.65
N GLY A 166 -15.64 19.03 17.69
CA GLY A 166 -14.29 19.53 17.94
C GLY A 166 -13.19 18.46 17.98
N ILE A 167 -13.55 17.18 17.84
CA ILE A 167 -12.61 16.07 17.77
C ILE A 167 -12.28 15.78 16.31
N THR A 168 -10.98 15.78 15.97
CA THR A 168 -10.51 15.38 14.65
C THR A 168 -10.47 13.86 14.55
N LEU A 169 -11.08 13.31 13.51
CA LEU A 169 -11.15 11.88 13.25
C LEU A 169 -10.20 11.48 12.12
N ASP A 170 -9.39 10.45 12.36
CA ASP A 170 -8.64 9.73 11.35
C ASP A 170 -9.53 8.66 10.72
N LEU A 171 -9.70 8.72 9.39
CA LEU A 171 -10.57 7.82 8.63
C LEU A 171 -9.76 6.73 7.92
N SER A 172 -10.30 5.52 7.93
CA SER A 172 -9.72 4.38 7.22
C SER A 172 -10.82 3.45 6.70
N TRP A 173 -10.56 2.76 5.59
CA TRP A 173 -11.44 1.70 5.13
C TRP A 173 -11.47 0.54 6.13
N HIS A 174 -12.65 0.01 6.41
CA HIS A 174 -12.81 -1.14 7.29
C HIS A 174 -13.55 -2.25 6.59
N GLU A 175 -12.89 -3.38 6.42
CA GLU A 175 -13.56 -4.61 6.04
C GLU A 175 -14.25 -5.16 7.27
N ARG A 176 -15.52 -4.80 7.45
CA ARG A 176 -16.38 -5.63 8.29
C ARG A 176 -16.38 -6.99 7.60
N ALA A 177 -15.79 -7.99 8.23
CA ALA A 177 -15.96 -9.38 7.82
C ALA A 177 -17.46 -9.51 7.63
N ALA A 178 -17.91 -9.69 6.38
CA ALA A 178 -19.31 -9.71 6.05
C ALA A 178 -19.95 -10.66 7.05
N ALA A 179 -20.71 -10.12 8.00
CA ALA A 179 -21.45 -10.96 8.92
C ALA A 179 -22.23 -11.88 7.99
N ALA A 180 -21.90 -13.18 8.03
CA ALA A 180 -22.48 -14.17 7.15
C ALA A 180 -23.99 -13.95 7.24
N GLY A 181 -24.57 -13.44 6.16
CA GLY A 181 -25.88 -12.80 6.24
C GLY A 181 -26.90 -13.78 6.82
N GLU A 182 -27.49 -13.40 7.95
CA GLU A 182 -28.79 -13.90 8.39
C GLU A 182 -29.93 -13.17 7.64
N GLU A 183 -29.72 -12.83 6.36
CA GLU A 183 -30.78 -12.29 5.50
C GLU A 183 -30.88 -13.18 4.26
N GLY A 184 -31.81 -14.13 4.35
CA GLY A 184 -32.14 -15.07 3.30
C GLY A 184 -33.10 -16.20 3.71
N ALA A 185 -33.77 -16.11 4.87
CA ALA A 185 -35.01 -16.85 5.09
C ALA A 185 -36.16 -16.04 4.47
N GLU A 186 -36.14 -15.90 3.15
CA GLU A 186 -37.35 -15.58 2.40
C GLU A 186 -38.29 -16.77 2.60
N GLU A 187 -39.29 -16.52 3.43
CA GLU A 187 -40.49 -17.33 3.63
C GLU A 187 -41.12 -17.58 2.25
N ARG A 188 -40.70 -18.67 1.59
CA ARG A 188 -41.43 -19.24 0.47
C ARG A 188 -42.78 -19.67 1.04
N LYS A 189 -43.80 -18.86 0.78
CA LYS A 189 -45.18 -19.34 0.75
C LYS A 189 -45.22 -20.61 -0.09
N GLU A 190 -45.43 -21.74 0.58
CA GLU A 190 -46.00 -22.94 -0.02
C GLU A 190 -47.36 -22.54 -0.60
N GLU A 191 -47.39 -22.26 -1.90
CA GLU A 191 -48.60 -22.46 -2.67
C GLU A 191 -48.57 -23.89 -3.20
N ASP A 192 -49.48 -24.69 -2.65
CA ASP A 192 -49.92 -25.96 -3.17
C ASP A 192 -50.08 -25.93 -4.70
N ALA A 193 -49.26 -26.71 -5.40
CA ALA A 193 -49.54 -27.16 -6.75
C ALA A 193 -49.07 -28.60 -6.92
N SER A 194 -49.96 -29.49 -6.47
CA SER A 194 -50.16 -30.83 -7.01
C SER A 194 -49.93 -30.89 -8.53
N GLY A 195 -49.13 -31.87 -8.97
CA GLY A 195 -49.32 -32.48 -10.29
C GLY A 195 -48.06 -32.76 -11.10
N GLY A 196 -47.61 -34.02 -11.06
CA GLY A 196 -47.20 -34.74 -12.28
C GLY A 196 -45.70 -34.90 -12.54
N ASP A 197 -45.17 -36.04 -12.10
CA ASP A 197 -44.23 -36.85 -12.90
C ASP A 197 -44.99 -37.40 -14.14
N PRO A 198 -44.37 -37.60 -15.33
CA PRO A 198 -43.33 -38.62 -15.46
C PRO A 198 -42.20 -38.37 -16.51
N ALA A 199 -41.08 -39.05 -16.24
CA ALA A 199 -40.24 -39.84 -17.17
C ALA A 199 -39.35 -39.17 -18.25
N ASP A 200 -38.02 -39.28 -18.03
CA ASP A 200 -36.98 -39.98 -18.83
C ASP A 200 -36.86 -39.78 -20.37
N PRO A 201 -35.74 -40.18 -21.03
CA PRO A 201 -34.34 -40.35 -20.61
C PRO A 201 -33.34 -39.83 -21.70
N GLU A 202 -32.04 -40.11 -21.49
CA GLU A 202 -30.99 -40.31 -22.52
C GLU A 202 -30.56 -39.15 -23.45
N GLY A 203 -29.27 -38.79 -23.34
CA GLY A 203 -28.57 -37.96 -24.31
C GLY A 203 -27.05 -38.06 -24.15
N ALA A 204 -26.50 -39.18 -24.62
CA ALA A 204 -25.10 -39.53 -24.63
C ALA A 204 -24.21 -38.60 -25.50
N ALA A 205 -22.89 -38.68 -25.23
CA ALA A 205 -21.72 -38.56 -26.14
C ALA A 205 -20.68 -37.56 -25.62
N ARG A 206 -19.53 -38.00 -25.10
CA ARG A 206 -18.30 -38.42 -25.83
C ARG A 206 -17.68 -37.30 -26.68
N GLY A 207 -16.46 -36.93 -26.32
CA GLY A 207 -15.57 -36.04 -27.09
C GLY A 207 -14.18 -35.93 -26.46
N THR A 208 -13.46 -37.05 -26.44
CA THR A 208 -11.99 -37.12 -26.37
C THR A 208 -11.39 -36.59 -27.68
N GLU A 209 -10.34 -35.76 -27.60
CA GLU A 209 -9.22 -35.63 -28.56
C GLU A 209 -8.24 -34.60 -27.98
N GLU A 210 -7.07 -35.02 -27.47
CA GLU A 210 -5.80 -35.26 -28.18
C GLU A 210 -5.13 -34.02 -28.80
N GLY A 211 -3.96 -33.69 -28.24
CA GLY A 211 -2.75 -33.47 -29.04
C GLY A 211 -2.49 -32.08 -29.62
N MET A 212 -1.47 -31.39 -29.09
CA MET A 212 -0.27 -31.04 -29.88
C MET A 212 0.81 -30.34 -29.03
N PRO A 213 2.04 -30.87 -28.98
CA PRO A 213 3.22 -30.13 -28.54
C PRO A 213 3.81 -29.34 -29.72
N ILE A 214 4.03 -28.04 -29.54
CA ILE A 214 4.81 -27.23 -30.49
C ILE A 214 6.23 -27.09 -29.93
N THR A 215 7.17 -27.59 -30.73
CA THR A 215 8.61 -27.58 -30.53
C THR A 215 9.23 -26.20 -30.73
N LYS A 216 10.41 -26.06 -30.11
CA LYS A 216 11.34 -24.92 -30.19
C LYS A 216 11.82 -24.65 -31.63
N ALA A 217 12.19 -23.39 -31.86
CA ALA A 217 13.38 -23.02 -32.63
C ALA A 217 14.24 -22.11 -31.75
#